data_AF-A0A961PE79-F1
#
_entry.id   AF-A0A961PE79-F1
#
_cell.length_a   1.000
_cell.length_b   1.000
_cell.length_c   1.000
_cell.angle_alpha   90.00
_cell.angle_beta   90.00
_cell.angle_gamma   90.00
#
_symmetry.space_group_name_H-M   'P 1'
#
loop_
_entity.id
_entity.type
_entity.pdbx_description
1 polymer ?
#
loop_
_entity_poly.entity_id
_entity_poly.type
_entity_poly.pdbx_seq_one_letter_code
_entity_poly.pdbx_strand_id
1 'polypeptide(L)'
;MLMVAATPFGARVARPRLTDVELFAWIAQAEAGARLEYHCGFLGIDVTPVISTLPEPERRQLADLGQAALSAFEKGLVHLVQERVGPDRFAYIAVARPRPKAAAPLLSALLLEERAA
;
A
#
# COMPACT_ATOMS: atom_id res chain seq x y z
N MET A 1 -39.45 19.76 4.07
CA MET A 1 -38.74 18.49 4.34
C MET A 1 -37.84 18.20 3.14
N LEU A 2 -36.51 18.22 3.33
CA LEU A 2 -35.56 17.88 2.27
C LEU A 2 -35.22 16.39 2.41
N MET A 3 -35.61 15.55 1.43
CA MET A 3 -35.17 14.15 1.40
C MET A 3 -33.71 14.11 0.97
N VAL A 4 -32.82 13.79 1.91
CA VAL A 4 -31.44 13.44 1.59
C VAL A 4 -31.49 12.07 0.93
N ALA A 5 -31.20 12.02 -0.37
CA ALA A 5 -31.02 10.76 -1.07
C ALA A 5 -29.88 9.98 -0.41
N ALA A 6 -30.20 8.81 0.14
CA ALA A 6 -29.21 7.90 0.68
C ALA A 6 -28.32 7.43 -0.48
N THR A 7 -27.09 7.95 -0.52
CA THR A 7 -26.04 7.39 -1.37
C THR A 7 -25.94 5.90 -1.07
N PRO A 8 -26.04 5.00 -2.04
CA PRO A 8 -25.89 3.57 -1.77
C PRO A 8 -24.49 3.32 -1.20
N PHE A 9 -24.44 2.98 0.09
CA PHE A 9 -23.26 2.37 0.68
C PHE A 9 -22.97 1.09 -0.10
N GLY A 10 -21.79 0.99 -0.71
CA GLY A 10 -21.29 -0.29 -1.19
C GLY A 10 -21.15 -0.48 -2.70
N ALA A 11 -21.36 0.54 -3.54
CA ALA A 11 -20.81 0.50 -4.89
C ALA A 11 -19.28 0.72 -4.82
N ARG A 12 -18.54 -0.31 -4.35
CA ARG A 12 -17.10 -0.41 -4.50
C ARG A 12 -16.84 -0.45 -6.01
N VAL A 13 -16.50 0.69 -6.59
CA VAL A 13 -15.76 0.68 -7.86
C VAL A 13 -14.59 -0.26 -7.64
N ALA A 14 -14.54 -1.35 -8.40
CA ALA A 14 -13.47 -2.33 -8.35
C ALA A 14 -12.18 -1.62 -8.78
N ARG A 15 -11.54 -0.93 -7.85
CA ARG A 15 -10.15 -0.51 -8.02
C ARG A 15 -9.35 -1.81 -8.10
N PRO A 16 -8.41 -1.93 -9.06
CA PRO A 16 -7.43 -3.00 -9.04
C PRO A 16 -6.87 -3.11 -7.63
N ARG A 17 -6.97 -4.29 -7.02
CA ARG A 17 -6.48 -4.50 -5.66
C ARG A 17 -4.98 -4.49 -5.71
N LEU A 18 -4.38 -3.51 -5.05
CA LEU A 18 -2.93 -3.40 -4.92
C LEU A 18 -2.36 -4.75 -4.46
N THR A 19 -1.30 -5.19 -5.11
CA THR A 19 -0.49 -6.35 -4.76
C THR A 19 0.73 -5.92 -3.96
N ASP A 20 1.36 -6.87 -3.28
CA ASP A 20 2.66 -6.66 -2.62
C ASP A 20 3.74 -6.19 -3.60
N VAL A 21 3.75 -6.73 -4.83
CA VAL A 21 4.66 -6.30 -5.90
C VAL A 21 4.44 -4.83 -6.27
N GLU A 22 3.18 -4.41 -6.44
CA GLU A 22 2.86 -3.01 -6.73
C GLU A 22 3.21 -2.08 -5.57
N LEU A 23 3.05 -2.53 -4.32
CA LEU A 23 3.50 -1.81 -3.15
C LEU A 23 5.02 -1.59 -3.18
N PHE A 24 5.81 -2.63 -3.45
CA PHE A 24 7.27 -2.48 -3.54
C PHE A 24 7.71 -1.62 -4.73
N ALA A 25 7.05 -1.75 -5.89
CA ALA A 25 7.31 -0.90 -7.05
C ALA A 25 7.02 0.57 -6.75
N TRP A 26 5.95 0.85 -6.00
CA TRP A 26 5.66 2.19 -5.49
C TRP A 26 6.73 2.65 -4.50
N ILE A 27 7.09 1.83 -3.51
CA ILE A 27 8.14 2.17 -2.52
C ILE A 27 9.46 2.51 -3.22
N ALA A 28 9.81 1.81 -4.31
CA ALA A 28 11.04 2.01 -5.08
C ALA A 28 11.08 3.32 -5.88
N GLN A 29 9.94 3.97 -6.11
CA GLN A 29 9.83 5.20 -6.91
C GLN A 29 9.27 6.38 -6.13
N ALA A 30 8.62 6.13 -4.98
CA ALA A 30 7.96 7.15 -4.18
C ALA A 30 8.94 8.19 -3.61
N GLU A 31 8.58 9.46 -3.75
CA GLU A 31 9.21 10.57 -3.06
C GLU A 31 9.00 10.49 -1.55
N ALA A 32 9.94 11.06 -0.78
CA ALA A 32 9.81 11.12 0.67
C ALA A 32 8.50 11.83 1.08
N GLY A 33 7.73 11.20 1.96
CA GLY A 33 6.42 11.70 2.41
C GLY A 33 5.25 11.39 1.47
N ALA A 34 5.48 10.80 0.29
CA ALA A 34 4.40 10.33 -0.55
C ALA A 34 3.57 9.27 0.18
N ARG A 35 2.25 9.31 -0.03
CA ARG A 35 1.27 8.46 0.67
C ARG A 35 0.62 7.50 -0.32
N LEU A 36 0.48 6.24 0.07
CA LEU A 36 -0.28 5.23 -0.64
C LEU A 36 -1.26 4.56 0.33
N GLU A 37 -2.56 4.73 0.07
CA GLU A 37 -3.59 3.91 0.72
C GLU A 37 -3.57 2.53 0.07
N TYR A 38 -3.19 1.50 0.84
CA TYR A 38 -3.13 0.13 0.34
C TYR A 38 -4.37 -0.68 0.71
N HIS A 39 -5.16 -0.21 1.68
CA HIS A 39 -6.42 -0.85 2.08
C HIS A 39 -7.36 0.15 2.76
N CYS A 40 -8.68 0.00 2.54
CA CYS A 40 -9.72 0.72 3.27
C CYS A 40 -10.76 -0.27 3.80
N GLY A 41 -10.89 -0.33 5.12
CA GLY A 41 -11.68 -1.35 5.81
C GLY A 41 -11.15 -1.61 7.21
N PHE A 42 -11.27 -2.85 7.68
CA PHE A 42 -10.66 -3.31 8.91
C PHE A 42 -9.67 -4.40 8.57
N LEU A 43 -8.40 -4.05 8.37
CA LEU A 43 -7.39 -4.99 7.87
C LEU A 43 -7.37 -6.31 8.67
N GLY A 44 -7.41 -6.24 10.00
CA GLY A 44 -7.41 -7.44 10.85
C GLY A 44 -8.65 -8.33 10.66
N ILE A 45 -9.82 -7.74 10.42
CA ILE A 45 -11.05 -8.51 10.12
C ILE A 45 -10.96 -9.07 8.70
N ASP A 46 -10.59 -8.22 7.74
CA ASP A 46 -10.63 -8.51 6.32
C ASP A 46 -9.63 -9.62 5.92
N VAL A 47 -8.55 -9.83 6.68
CA VAL A 47 -7.59 -10.93 6.47
C VAL A 47 -7.94 -12.22 7.24
N THR A 48 -8.87 -12.19 8.20
CA THR A 48 -9.13 -13.32 9.10
C THR A 48 -10.16 -14.30 8.51
N PRO A 49 -9.83 -15.59 8.29
CA PRO A 49 -10.70 -16.53 7.57
C PRO A 49 -12.11 -16.71 8.15
N VAL A 50 -12.25 -16.65 9.47
CA VAL A 50 -13.52 -16.94 10.18
C VAL A 50 -14.51 -15.78 10.12
N ILE A 51 -14.03 -14.54 9.98
CA ILE A 51 -14.84 -13.32 10.14
C ILE A 51 -14.80 -12.39 8.91
N SER A 52 -13.90 -12.66 7.96
CA SER A 52 -13.80 -11.86 6.73
C SER A 52 -14.98 -12.13 5.81
N THR A 53 -15.45 -11.06 5.16
CA THR A 53 -16.43 -11.15 4.06
C THR A 53 -15.76 -11.34 2.70
N LEU A 54 -14.43 -11.31 2.63
CA LEU A 54 -13.69 -11.50 1.39
C LEU A 54 -13.58 -13.00 1.00
N PRO A 55 -13.69 -13.31 -0.30
CA PRO A 55 -13.29 -14.60 -0.84
C PRO A 55 -11.86 -14.97 -0.44
N GLU A 56 -11.58 -16.27 -0.32
CA GLU A 56 -10.25 -16.75 0.11
C GLU A 56 -9.07 -16.19 -0.71
N PRO A 57 -9.11 -16.16 -2.06
CA PRO A 57 -7.99 -15.61 -2.83
C PRO A 57 -7.71 -14.14 -2.51
N GLU A 58 -8.78 -13.35 -2.40
CA GLU A 58 -8.69 -11.91 -2.10
C GLU A 58 -8.19 -11.66 -0.67
N ARG A 59 -8.66 -12.47 0.28
CA ARG A 59 -8.21 -12.44 1.67
C ARG A 59 -6.71 -12.75 1.78
N ARG A 60 -6.25 -13.77 1.07
CA ARG A 60 -4.84 -14.18 1.05
C ARG A 60 -3.96 -13.09 0.45
N GLN A 61 -4.36 -12.54 -0.70
CA GLN A 61 -3.67 -11.39 -1.30
C GLN A 61 -3.58 -10.19 -0.35
N LEU A 62 -4.67 -9.88 0.38
CA LEU A 62 -4.66 -8.78 1.35
C LEU A 62 -3.75 -9.07 2.54
N ALA A 63 -3.68 -10.32 3.00
CA ALA A 63 -2.76 -10.74 4.06
C ALA A 63 -1.30 -10.59 3.60
N ASP A 64 -0.99 -11.02 2.37
CA ASP A 64 0.36 -10.90 1.78
C ASP A 64 0.75 -9.41 1.62
N LEU A 65 -0.16 -8.56 1.13
CA LEU A 65 0.05 -7.12 1.05
C LEU A 65 0.28 -6.48 2.43
N GLY A 66 -0.51 -6.87 3.44
CA GLY A 66 -0.35 -6.40 4.82
C GLY A 66 1.01 -6.77 5.41
N GLN A 67 1.47 -8.00 5.15
CA GLN A 67 2.77 -8.48 5.58
C GLN A 67 3.92 -7.76 4.85
N ALA A 68 3.75 -7.47 3.56
CA ALA A 68 4.71 -6.70 2.78
C ALA A 68 4.84 -5.26 3.32
N ALA A 69 3.73 -4.62 3.66
CA ALA A 69 3.72 -3.30 4.28
C ALA A 69 4.42 -3.29 5.65
N LEU A 70 4.16 -4.30 6.48
CA LEU A 70 4.86 -4.47 7.76
C LEU A 70 6.37 -4.67 7.56
N SER A 71 6.78 -5.55 6.65
CA SER A 71 8.20 -5.78 6.36
C SER A 71 8.89 -4.51 5.84
N ALA A 72 8.23 -3.72 5.00
CA ALA A 72 8.75 -2.44 4.53
C ALA A 72 8.91 -1.43 5.67
N PHE A 73 7.98 -1.41 6.63
CA PHE A 73 8.08 -0.59 7.83
C PHE A 73 9.26 -0.99 8.72
N GLU A 74 9.42 -2.29 8.96
CA GLU A 74 10.53 -2.84 9.77
C GLU A 74 11.89 -2.54 9.14
N LYS A 75 11.98 -2.55 7.81
CA LYS A 75 13.17 -2.14 7.03
C LYS A 75 13.37 -0.62 6.98
N GLY A 76 12.48 0.16 7.57
CA GLY A 76 12.56 1.63 7.57
C GLY A 76 12.26 2.28 6.22
N LEU A 77 11.60 1.57 5.29
CA LEU A 77 11.26 2.10 3.96
C LEU A 77 10.00 2.96 3.99
N VAL A 78 9.05 2.64 4.88
CA VAL A 78 7.80 3.38 5.05
C VAL A 78 7.47 3.62 6.52
N HIS A 79 6.63 4.61 6.80
CA HIS A 79 5.82 4.68 8.02
C HIS A 79 4.43 4.14 7.71
N LEU A 80 3.81 3.42 8.66
CA LEU A 80 2.44 2.97 8.53
C LEU A 80 1.54 3.89 9.34
N VAL A 81 0.45 4.33 8.72
CA VAL A 81 -0.57 5.18 9.33
C VAL A 81 -1.92 4.51 9.15
N GLN A 82 -2.70 4.51 10.23
CA GLN A 82 -4.12 4.17 10.19
C GLN A 82 -4.92 5.45 10.40
N GLU A 83 -5.78 5.79 9.45
CA GLU A 83 -6.62 6.98 9.50
C GLU A 83 -8.10 6.58 9.49
N ARG A 84 -8.88 7.06 10.47
CA ARG A 84 -10.33 6.83 10.49
C ARG A 84 -11.00 7.80 9.52
N VAL A 85 -11.56 7.28 8.42
CA VAL A 85 -12.18 8.07 7.35
C VAL A 85 -13.72 8.02 7.37
N GLY A 86 -14.29 7.29 8.33
CA GLY A 86 -15.74 7.24 8.57
C GLY A 86 -16.09 6.25 9.68
N PRO A 87 -17.39 6.09 9.98
CA PRO A 87 -17.88 4.93 10.73
C PRO A 87 -17.39 3.66 10.04
N ASP A 88 -16.77 2.77 10.81
CA ASP A 88 -16.35 1.44 10.34
C ASP A 88 -15.44 1.44 9.11
N ARG A 89 -14.73 2.55 8.87
CA ARG A 89 -13.84 2.74 7.73
C ARG A 89 -12.52 3.33 8.18
N PHE A 90 -11.47 2.53 8.06
CA PHE A 90 -10.10 2.92 8.33
C PHE A 90 -9.26 2.78 7.06
N ALA A 91 -8.58 3.86 6.69
CA ALA A 91 -7.57 3.85 5.63
C ALA A 91 -6.24 3.40 6.23
N TYR A 92 -5.62 2.43 5.59
CA TYR A 92 -4.29 1.94 5.92
C TYR A 92 -3.32 2.48 4.87
N ILE A 93 -2.37 3.29 5.34
CA ILE A 93 -1.56 4.15 4.50
C ILE A 93 -0.08 3.86 4.75
N ALA A 94 0.65 3.57 3.68
CA ALA A 94 2.09 3.59 3.68
C ALA A 94 2.57 5.00 3.31
N VAL A 95 3.49 5.56 4.11
CA VAL A 95 4.12 6.86 3.86
C VAL A 95 5.60 6.63 3.61
N ALA A 96 6.09 6.94 2.42
CA ALA A 96 7.47 6.70 2.04
C ALA A 96 8.45 7.49 2.92
N ARG A 97 9.49 6.83 3.43
CA ARG A 97 10.55 7.52 4.20
C ARG A 97 11.59 8.13 3.26
N PRO A 98 12.30 9.19 3.70
CA PRO A 98 13.47 9.67 2.98
C PRO A 98 14.49 8.54 2.79
N ARG A 99 14.90 8.29 1.55
CA ARG A 99 16.01 7.39 1.28
C ARG A 99 17.32 8.12 1.58
N PRO A 100 18.33 7.45 2.15
CA PRO A 100 19.68 7.98 2.18
C PRO A 100 20.05 8.40 0.74
N LYS A 101 20.56 9.62 0.57
CA LYS A 101 20.90 10.20 -0.74
C LYS A 101 22.08 9.52 -1.44
N ALA A 102 22.42 8.30 -1.03
CA ALA A 102 23.56 7.54 -1.52
C ALA A 102 23.15 6.68 -2.72
N ALA A 103 23.91 6.84 -3.80
CA ALA A 103 24.04 5.94 -4.94
C ALA A 103 22.95 5.94 -6.04
N ALA A 104 22.43 7.10 -6.43
CA ALA A 104 21.96 7.30 -7.81
C ALA A 104 22.96 8.28 -8.46
N PRO A 105 24.00 7.82 -9.20
CA PRO A 105 23.90 6.87 -10.32
C PRO A 105 25.10 5.90 -10.43
N LEU A 106 25.02 4.69 -9.88
CA LEU A 106 26.08 3.68 -10.08
C LEU A 106 25.92 2.92 -11.40
N LEU A 107 24.69 2.71 -11.89
CA LEU A 107 24.47 1.87 -13.08
C LEU A 107 25.00 2.51 -14.37
N SER A 108 24.75 3.81 -14.57
CA SER A 108 25.25 4.53 -15.74
C SER A 108 26.78 4.63 -15.75
N ALA A 109 27.39 4.76 -14.56
CA ALA A 109 28.84 4.78 -14.41
C ALA A 109 29.47 3.41 -14.71
N LEU A 110 28.90 2.32 -14.16
CA LEU A 110 29.36 0.95 -14.41
C LEU A 110 29.24 0.56 -15.89
N LEU A 111 28.16 0.97 -16.57
CA LEU A 111 27.99 0.70 -18.00
C LEU A 111 28.99 1.48 -18.87
N LEU A 112 29.45 2.65 -18.44
CA LEU A 112 30.48 3.43 -19.13
C LEU A 112 31.88 2.82 -18.92
N GLU A 113 32.17 2.28 -17.73
CA GLU A 113 33.43 1.60 -17.41
C GLU A 113 33.59 0.30 -18.23
N GLU A 114 32.54 -0.52 -18.34
CA GLU A 114 32.55 -1.75 -19.17
C GLU A 114 32.76 -1.47 -20.67
N ARG A 115 32.37 -0.30 -21.17
CA ARG A 115 32.59 0.08 -22.57
C ARG A 115 34.01 0.58 -22.85
N ALA A 116 34.77 0.88 -21.80
CA ALA A 116 36.14 1.41 -21.89
C ALA A 116 37.22 0.33 -21.71
N ALA A 117 36.85 -0.91 -21.41
CA ALA A 117 37.71 -2.09 -21.28
C ALA A 117 37.73 -2.92 -22.58
#